data_AF-A0A6J6DZQ3-F1
#
_entry.id   AF-A0A6J6DZQ3-F1
#
_cell.length_a   1.000
_cell.length_b   1.000
_cell.length_c   1.000
_cell.angle_alpha   90.00
_cell.angle_beta   90.00
_cell.angle_gamma   90.00
#
_symmetry.space_group_name_H-M   'P 1'
#
loop_
_entity.id
_entity.type
_entity.pdbx_description
1 polymer ?
#
loop_
_entity_poly.entity_id
_entity_poly.type
_entity_poly.pdbx_seq_one_letter_code
_entity_poly.pdbx_strand_id
1 'polypeptide(L)'
;MSLVLQLDKTRWETHLTQFATGINLVPVIKGNGYGLGFPKLVVEVNRLDLDLIAVDTFAEAAQLRQIWQKQILVMQPVRVTDDYLAANLILTVDNHSPKVSTPVVVEIKTKLQRFGVELEDLKKFADYNIVGYGVHLPIGDHTNFSFAKAIAEELPDQTIFVSHLTKSELAQLPNAVLRVGTSFWLGDRTALSMYGEVLEVRKVSGKLGYGQVKNANEIAVISGGTRHGIGMRAPTMPANTRQRLVALGLGWYEAMRKAKSPFYLGRKSLAFADTPHMNVSLVQLPKGHSLKVGDKVLVRARYTTTYPDFIVEI
;
A
#
# COMPACT_ATOMS: atom_id res chain seq x y z
N MET A 1 -22.61 -11.22 -2.42
CA MET A 1 -22.28 -10.12 -3.37
C MET A 1 -21.15 -9.27 -2.83
N SER A 2 -19.91 -9.75 -2.90
CA SER A 2 -18.78 -9.08 -2.25
C SER A 2 -17.50 -9.20 -3.07
N LEU A 3 -16.64 -8.19 -3.03
CA LEU A 3 -15.22 -8.36 -3.36
C LEU A 3 -14.53 -8.91 -2.12
N VAL A 4 -13.99 -10.13 -2.21
CA VAL A 4 -13.45 -10.86 -1.06
C VAL A 4 -11.94 -11.04 -1.20
N LEU A 5 -11.21 -10.79 -0.13
CA LEU A 5 -9.83 -11.23 0.02
C LEU A 5 -9.81 -12.56 0.79
N GLN A 6 -9.41 -13.65 0.14
CA GLN A 6 -9.07 -14.90 0.81
C GLN A 6 -7.62 -14.82 1.30
N LEU A 7 -7.42 -15.22 2.55
CA LEU A 7 -6.14 -15.20 3.26
C LEU A 7 -5.86 -16.61 3.80
N ASP A 8 -4.85 -17.28 3.25
CA ASP A 8 -4.27 -18.48 3.87
C ASP A 8 -3.53 -18.04 5.14
N LYS A 9 -4.17 -18.24 6.28
CA LYS A 9 -3.74 -17.65 7.54
C LYS A 9 -2.41 -18.24 7.99
N THR A 10 -2.30 -19.57 7.98
CA THR A 10 -1.10 -20.28 8.44
C THR A 10 0.11 -19.88 7.61
N ARG A 11 -0.05 -19.82 6.29
CA ARG A 11 1.03 -19.40 5.40
C ARG A 11 1.44 -17.95 5.64
N TRP A 12 0.45 -17.07 5.81
CA TRP A 12 0.71 -15.65 6.06
C TRP A 12 1.43 -15.42 7.38
N GLU A 13 0.96 -16.01 8.48
CA GLU A 13 1.57 -15.90 9.81
C GLU A 13 3.00 -16.50 9.83
N THR A 14 3.21 -17.59 9.10
CA THR A 14 4.54 -18.21 8.91
C THR A 14 5.49 -17.23 8.22
N HIS A 15 5.05 -16.61 7.13
CA HIS A 15 5.82 -15.58 6.42
C HIS A 15 6.16 -14.41 7.34
N LEU A 16 5.21 -13.88 8.11
CA LEU A 16 5.45 -12.76 9.02
C LEU A 16 6.48 -13.11 10.10
N THR A 17 6.36 -14.28 10.70
CA THR A 17 7.28 -14.76 11.74
C THR A 17 8.69 -14.94 11.17
N GLN A 18 8.81 -15.59 10.01
CA GLN A 18 10.10 -15.76 9.32
C GLN A 18 10.71 -14.42 8.89
N PHE A 19 9.88 -13.47 8.45
CA PHE A 19 10.34 -12.15 8.08
C PHE A 19 10.90 -11.39 9.29
N ALA A 20 10.18 -11.40 10.42
CA ALA A 20 10.58 -10.70 11.64
C ALA A 20 11.81 -11.34 12.33
N THR A 21 12.03 -12.64 12.12
CA THR A 21 13.16 -13.35 12.75
C THR A 21 14.51 -12.72 12.37
N GLY A 22 15.29 -12.37 13.39
CA GLY A 22 16.69 -11.93 13.28
C GLY A 22 16.89 -10.49 12.81
N ILE A 23 15.84 -9.65 12.79
CA ILE A 23 15.94 -8.23 12.42
C ILE A 23 15.15 -7.34 13.38
N ASN A 24 15.67 -6.15 13.63
CA ASN A 24 14.90 -5.08 14.27
C ASN A 24 14.03 -4.40 13.20
N LEU A 25 12.71 -4.40 13.39
CA LEU A 25 11.80 -3.79 12.44
C LEU A 25 10.70 -2.99 13.13
N VAL A 26 10.18 -2.00 12.40
CA VAL A 26 8.94 -1.29 12.68
C VAL A 26 7.96 -1.60 11.55
N PRO A 27 6.84 -2.30 11.83
CA PRO A 27 5.81 -2.55 10.85
C PRO A 27 5.13 -1.23 10.47
N VAL A 28 5.09 -0.96 9.17
CA VAL A 28 4.34 0.16 8.61
C VAL A 28 2.92 -0.31 8.34
N ILE A 29 1.93 0.33 8.94
CA ILE A 29 0.51 0.12 8.72
C ILE A 29 -0.06 1.45 8.22
N LYS A 30 -0.32 1.55 6.92
CA LYS A 30 -0.81 2.80 6.31
C LYS A 30 -1.81 2.59 5.20
N GLY A 31 -2.46 3.66 4.79
CA GLY A 31 -3.58 3.66 3.86
C GLY A 31 -4.66 2.73 4.37
N ASN A 32 -5.01 1.74 3.56
CA ASN A 32 -6.04 0.75 3.89
C ASN A 32 -5.51 -0.46 4.68
N GLY A 33 -4.37 -0.34 5.36
CA GLY A 33 -3.70 -1.48 6.01
C GLY A 33 -3.32 -2.54 5.00
N TYR A 34 -2.77 -2.13 3.85
CA TYR A 34 -2.32 -3.05 2.78
C TYR A 34 -3.44 -3.97 2.23
N GLY A 35 -4.70 -3.53 2.33
CA GLY A 35 -5.89 -4.31 1.95
C GLY A 35 -6.38 -5.29 3.03
N LEU A 36 -5.67 -5.39 4.15
CA LEU A 36 -6.00 -6.25 5.29
C LEU A 36 -6.70 -5.50 6.43
N GLY A 37 -6.61 -4.17 6.44
CA GLY A 37 -7.21 -3.31 7.47
C GLY A 37 -6.41 -3.27 8.78
N PHE A 38 -6.53 -2.18 9.51
CA PHE A 38 -5.75 -1.95 10.73
C PHE A 38 -6.02 -3.00 11.83
N PRO A 39 -7.27 -3.41 12.12
CA PRO A 39 -7.54 -4.38 13.17
C PRO A 39 -6.78 -5.70 12.98
N LYS A 40 -6.73 -6.21 11.75
CA LYS A 40 -6.04 -7.46 11.45
C LYS A 40 -4.53 -7.32 11.59
N LEU A 41 -3.96 -6.22 11.11
CA LEU A 41 -2.53 -5.99 11.23
C LEU A 41 -2.10 -5.80 12.70
N VAL A 42 -2.91 -5.13 13.53
CA VAL A 42 -2.63 -4.96 14.97
C VAL A 42 -2.60 -6.30 15.72
N VAL A 43 -3.47 -7.25 15.37
CA VAL A 43 -3.43 -8.61 15.95
C VAL A 43 -2.06 -9.25 15.69
N GLU A 44 -1.54 -9.14 14.47
CA GLU A 44 -0.23 -9.71 14.13
C GLU A 44 0.94 -8.98 14.78
N VAL A 45 0.86 -7.64 14.89
CA VAL A 45 1.88 -6.86 15.61
C VAL A 45 1.95 -7.31 17.07
N ASN A 46 0.81 -7.52 17.73
CA ASN A 46 0.77 -8.06 19.10
C ASN A 46 1.29 -9.50 19.17
N ARG A 47 0.93 -10.37 18.22
CA ARG A 47 1.41 -11.76 18.16
C ARG A 47 2.93 -11.84 18.05
N LEU A 48 3.54 -10.88 17.33
CA LEU A 48 4.98 -10.79 17.14
C LEU A 48 5.70 -10.01 18.24
N ASP A 49 4.99 -9.58 19.29
CA ASP A 49 5.49 -8.80 20.42
C ASP A 49 6.28 -7.54 20.01
N LEU A 50 5.75 -6.81 19.03
CA LEU A 50 6.31 -5.54 18.58
C LEU A 50 5.67 -4.39 19.36
N ASP A 51 6.44 -3.35 19.68
CA ASP A 51 6.00 -2.24 20.54
C ASP A 51 5.74 -0.92 19.80
N LEU A 52 6.13 -0.83 18.54
CA LEU A 52 6.05 0.37 17.72
C LEU A 52 5.42 0.05 16.37
N ILE A 53 4.41 0.82 15.98
CA ILE A 53 3.83 0.80 14.61
C ILE A 53 4.13 2.13 13.94
N ALA A 54 4.45 2.12 12.64
CA ALA A 54 4.53 3.34 11.84
C ALA A 54 3.29 3.53 10.96
N VAL A 55 2.73 4.74 10.93
CA VAL A 55 1.64 5.16 10.02
C VAL A 55 2.11 6.34 9.16
N ASP A 56 1.42 6.64 8.06
CA ASP A 56 1.79 7.77 7.19
C ASP A 56 1.33 9.09 7.80
N THR A 57 0.07 9.18 8.25
CA THR A 57 -0.56 10.46 8.63
C THR A 57 -1.08 10.51 10.07
N PHE A 58 -1.34 11.71 10.59
CA PHE A 58 -2.00 11.93 11.88
C PHE A 58 -3.43 11.36 11.93
N ALA A 59 -4.17 11.44 10.82
CA ALA A 59 -5.51 10.85 10.73
C ALA A 59 -5.47 9.32 10.87
N GLU A 60 -4.48 8.67 10.24
CA GLU A 60 -4.24 7.23 10.42
C GLU A 60 -3.83 6.91 11.86
N ALA A 61 -2.98 7.75 12.49
CA ALA A 61 -2.61 7.57 13.89
C ALA A 61 -3.83 7.65 14.81
N ALA A 62 -4.73 8.61 14.59
CA ALA A 62 -5.96 8.77 15.36
C ALA A 62 -6.89 7.55 15.20
N GLN A 63 -7.02 7.00 13.99
CA GLN A 63 -7.76 5.76 13.75
C GLN A 63 -7.10 4.56 14.45
N LEU A 64 -5.78 4.42 14.31
CA LEU A 64 -5.03 3.32 14.90
C LEU A 64 -5.09 3.35 16.43
N ARG A 65 -5.06 4.54 17.05
CA ARG A 65 -5.13 4.71 18.51
C ARG A 65 -6.40 4.13 19.13
N GLN A 66 -7.48 3.99 18.37
CA GLN A 66 -8.71 3.33 18.86
C GLN A 66 -8.52 1.85 19.20
N ILE A 67 -7.50 1.21 18.62
CA ILE A 67 -7.24 -0.24 18.76
C ILE A 67 -5.80 -0.56 19.18
N TRP A 68 -4.93 0.45 19.30
CA TRP A 68 -3.52 0.30 19.63
C TRP A 68 -3.07 1.30 20.69
N GLN A 69 -2.54 0.80 21.81
CA GLN A 69 -2.18 1.64 22.96
C GLN A 69 -0.66 1.87 23.13
N LYS A 70 0.19 1.11 22.43
CA LYS A 70 1.65 1.30 22.48
C LYS A 70 2.09 2.45 21.57
N GLN A 71 3.38 2.52 21.24
CA GLN A 71 3.95 3.63 20.49
C GLN A 71 3.49 3.64 19.02
N ILE A 72 3.28 4.85 18.48
CA ILE A 72 2.98 5.08 17.06
C ILE A 72 3.95 6.12 16.52
N LEU A 73 4.71 5.77 15.47
CA LEU A 73 5.51 6.70 14.68
C LEU A 73 4.68 7.25 13.52
N VAL A 74 4.48 8.56 13.48
CA VAL A 74 3.87 9.24 12.32
C VAL A 74 4.98 9.65 11.36
N MET A 75 4.99 9.08 10.15
CA MET A 75 6.06 9.29 9.16
C MET A 75 5.94 10.61 8.39
N GLN A 76 4.75 11.18 8.29
CA GLN A 76 4.57 12.52 7.75
C GLN A 76 5.18 13.54 8.71
N PRO A 77 6.06 14.43 8.23
CA PRO A 77 6.57 15.51 9.05
C PRO A 77 5.46 16.41 9.60
N VAL A 78 5.55 16.73 10.88
CA VAL A 78 4.59 17.62 11.56
C VAL A 78 4.66 19.03 10.97
N ARG A 79 3.52 19.72 10.89
CA ARG A 79 3.41 21.09 10.34
C ARG A 79 2.80 22.08 11.30
N VAL A 80 1.80 21.67 12.07
CA VAL A 80 1.17 22.50 13.10
C VAL A 80 1.09 21.76 14.43
N THR A 81 1.02 22.54 15.51
CA THR A 81 1.08 22.03 16.89
C THR A 81 -0.19 21.30 17.33
N ASP A 82 -1.30 21.51 16.64
CA ASP A 82 -2.61 20.98 17.04
C ASP A 82 -2.86 19.57 16.48
N ASP A 83 -2.05 19.11 15.51
CA ASP A 83 -2.20 17.81 14.83
C ASP A 83 -1.94 16.60 15.75
N TYR A 84 -1.35 16.79 16.94
CA TYR A 84 -0.81 15.72 17.78
C TYR A 84 -1.37 15.64 19.21
N LEU A 85 -2.56 16.20 19.49
CA LEU A 85 -3.21 16.12 20.81
C LEU A 85 -3.47 14.68 21.32
N ALA A 86 -3.28 13.66 20.48
CA ALA A 86 -3.30 12.26 20.89
C ALA A 86 -1.99 11.90 21.61
N ALA A 87 -2.09 11.54 22.89
CA ALA A 87 -0.94 11.11 23.69
C ALA A 87 -0.18 9.93 23.06
N ASN A 88 1.14 9.90 23.31
CA ASN A 88 2.05 8.78 23.01
C ASN A 88 2.38 8.55 21.52
N LEU A 89 2.63 9.62 20.77
CA LEU A 89 3.15 9.56 19.40
C LEU A 89 4.66 9.83 19.38
N ILE A 90 5.35 9.25 18.40
CA ILE A 90 6.67 9.70 17.94
C ILE A 90 6.44 10.47 16.65
N LEU A 91 6.87 11.72 16.61
CA LEU A 91 6.64 12.61 15.48
C LEU A 91 7.82 12.60 14.53
N THR A 92 7.57 12.63 13.22
CA THR A 92 8.64 12.93 12.27
C THR A 92 8.79 14.45 12.15
N VAL A 93 10.03 14.95 12.13
CA VAL A 93 10.35 16.38 11.93
C VAL A 93 11.31 16.58 10.77
N ASP A 94 11.22 17.75 10.14
CA ASP A 94 12.10 18.25 9.08
C ASP A 94 12.29 19.77 9.20
N ASN A 95 12.93 20.40 8.20
CA ASN A 95 13.23 21.84 8.17
C ASN A 95 12.00 22.77 8.30
N HIS A 96 10.79 22.26 8.09
CA HIS A 96 9.55 23.04 8.13
C HIS A 96 8.69 22.71 9.34
N SER A 97 9.19 21.87 10.25
CA SER A 97 8.45 21.44 11.43
C SER A 97 8.62 22.45 12.56
N PRO A 98 7.56 22.74 13.34
CA PRO A 98 7.69 23.52 14.57
C PRO A 98 8.51 22.75 15.62
N LYS A 99 9.08 23.48 16.59
CA LYS A 99 9.66 22.85 17.78
C LYS A 99 8.56 22.18 18.59
N VAL A 100 8.80 20.93 18.98
CA VAL A 100 7.87 20.10 19.75
C VAL A 100 8.60 19.52 20.96
N SER A 101 7.88 19.25 22.05
CA SER A 101 8.41 18.61 23.27
C SER A 101 8.27 17.09 23.29
N THR A 102 7.54 16.53 22.33
CA THR A 102 7.29 15.09 22.18
C THR A 102 8.50 14.40 21.54
N PRO A 103 8.76 13.10 21.80
CA PRO A 103 9.76 12.32 21.08
C PRO A 103 9.67 12.48 19.56
N VAL A 104 10.81 12.66 18.89
CA VAL A 104 10.87 12.86 17.44
C VAL A 104 11.85 11.94 16.71
N VAL A 105 11.52 11.66 15.45
CA VAL A 105 12.46 11.19 14.44
C VAL A 105 12.78 12.35 13.50
N VAL A 106 14.07 12.70 13.36
CA VAL A 106 14.50 13.71 12.38
C VAL A 106 14.65 13.02 11.03
N GLU A 107 13.84 13.37 10.03
CA GLU A 107 13.97 12.77 8.69
C GLU A 107 15.19 13.38 7.98
N ILE A 108 16.14 12.53 7.61
CA ILE A 108 17.31 12.90 6.81
C ILE A 108 16.91 12.91 5.34
N LYS A 109 17.35 13.95 4.62
CA LYS A 109 17.12 14.06 3.19
C LYS A 109 17.96 13.01 2.47
N THR A 110 17.33 12.28 1.56
CA THR A 110 17.98 11.24 0.76
C THR A 110 17.81 11.51 -0.74
N LYS A 111 18.37 10.63 -1.58
CA LYS A 111 18.12 10.62 -3.04
C LYS A 111 16.65 10.46 -3.42
N LEU A 112 15.77 10.08 -2.48
CA LEU A 112 14.33 10.05 -2.72
C LEU A 112 13.76 11.45 -2.99
N GLN A 113 14.45 12.52 -2.57
CA GLN A 113 14.09 13.93 -2.80
C GLN A 113 12.63 14.24 -2.39
N ARG A 114 12.23 13.75 -1.21
CA ARG A 114 10.88 13.93 -0.66
C ARG A 114 10.86 14.92 0.50
N PHE A 115 11.02 14.43 1.71
CA PHE A 115 11.16 15.24 2.92
C PHE A 115 12.58 15.11 3.46
N GLY A 116 12.95 16.00 4.37
CA GLY A 116 14.08 15.81 5.25
C GLY A 116 15.00 17.02 5.41
N VAL A 117 16.03 16.80 6.21
CA VAL A 117 17.06 17.75 6.63
C VAL A 117 18.41 17.28 6.06
N GLU A 118 19.24 18.22 5.63
CA GLU A 118 20.62 17.92 5.26
C GLU A 118 21.43 17.53 6.51
N LEU A 119 22.45 16.67 6.39
CA LEU A 119 23.21 16.19 7.56
C LEU A 119 23.90 17.33 8.34
N GLU A 120 24.45 18.31 7.63
CA GLU A 120 25.10 19.48 8.23
C GLU A 120 24.15 20.39 9.04
N ASP A 121 22.85 20.22 8.83
CA ASP A 121 21.78 20.99 9.46
C ASP A 121 21.18 20.31 10.68
N LEU A 122 21.60 19.08 11.03
CA LEU A 122 21.05 18.35 12.17
C LEU A 122 21.22 19.09 13.52
N LYS A 123 22.25 19.94 13.64
CA LYS A 123 22.46 20.81 14.81
C LYS A 123 21.27 21.73 15.14
N LYS A 124 20.41 22.03 14.16
CA LYS A 124 19.16 22.80 14.38
C LYS A 124 18.18 22.08 15.29
N PHE A 125 18.35 20.77 15.48
CA PHE A 125 17.48 19.91 16.27
C PHE A 125 18.09 19.52 17.62
N ALA A 126 19.21 20.13 18.05
CA ALA A 126 19.92 19.74 19.27
C ALA A 126 19.07 19.78 20.55
N ASP A 127 18.07 20.66 20.62
CA ASP A 127 17.15 20.79 21.77
C ASP A 127 15.91 19.88 21.68
N TYR A 128 15.79 19.04 20.65
CA TYR A 128 14.65 18.15 20.48
C TYR A 128 14.87 16.86 21.27
N ASN A 129 13.78 16.22 21.69
CA ASN A 129 13.82 14.86 22.23
C ASN A 129 13.94 13.85 21.08
N ILE A 130 15.14 13.71 20.51
CA ILE A 130 15.39 12.84 19.36
C ILE A 130 15.47 11.38 19.84
N VAL A 131 14.63 10.52 19.26
CA VAL A 131 14.66 9.06 19.46
C VAL A 131 15.25 8.30 18.25
N GLY A 132 15.58 9.01 17.18
CA GLY A 132 16.33 8.49 16.05
C GLY A 132 16.22 9.35 14.79
N TYR A 133 16.77 8.83 13.70
CA TYR A 133 16.86 9.53 12.42
C TYR A 133 16.21 8.71 11.31
N GLY A 134 15.32 9.33 10.54
CA GLY A 134 14.61 8.68 9.46
C GLY A 134 15.41 8.70 8.17
N VAL A 135 15.62 7.54 7.55
CA VAL A 135 16.37 7.41 6.29
C VAL A 135 15.51 6.67 5.26
N HIS A 136 14.63 7.41 4.58
CA HIS A 136 13.76 6.83 3.55
C HIS A 136 14.48 6.76 2.20
N LEU A 137 14.68 5.54 1.69
CA LEU A 137 15.54 5.27 0.55
C LEU A 137 14.73 4.96 -0.71
N PRO A 138 15.24 5.21 -1.93
CA PRO A 138 14.57 4.81 -3.16
C PRO A 138 14.42 3.29 -3.30
N ILE A 139 13.30 2.83 -3.87
CA ILE A 139 13.09 1.41 -4.15
C ILE A 139 14.05 0.95 -5.26
N GLY A 140 14.82 -0.11 -5.00
CA GLY A 140 15.66 -0.76 -6.01
C GLY A 140 16.95 -0.02 -6.36
N ASP A 141 17.33 0.98 -5.59
CA ASP A 141 18.60 1.69 -5.77
C ASP A 141 19.75 0.92 -5.07
N HIS A 142 20.74 0.52 -5.86
CA HIS A 142 21.92 -0.23 -5.40
C HIS A 142 22.85 0.55 -4.46
N THR A 143 22.69 1.87 -4.35
CA THR A 143 23.47 2.74 -3.45
C THR A 143 22.80 2.91 -2.08
N ASN A 144 21.65 2.30 -1.84
CA ASN A 144 20.92 2.39 -0.58
C ASN A 144 21.77 1.98 0.62
N PHE A 145 22.45 0.83 0.52
CA PHE A 145 23.26 0.33 1.62
C PHE A 145 24.44 1.24 1.94
N SER A 146 25.20 1.69 0.94
CA SER A 146 26.34 2.57 1.16
C SER A 146 25.92 3.91 1.76
N PHE A 147 24.78 4.46 1.33
CA PHE A 147 24.22 5.67 1.92
C PHE A 147 23.81 5.44 3.39
N ALA A 148 23.02 4.40 3.66
CA ALA A 148 22.59 4.09 5.03
C ALA A 148 23.77 3.83 5.97
N LYS A 149 24.82 3.15 5.47
CA LYS A 149 26.06 2.90 6.20
C LYS A 149 26.78 4.20 6.56
N ALA A 150 26.92 5.13 5.62
CA ALA A 150 27.53 6.43 5.91
C ALA A 150 26.74 7.20 6.99
N ILE A 151 25.40 7.15 6.97
CA ILE A 151 24.59 7.75 8.03
C ILE A 151 24.81 7.05 9.38
N ALA A 152 24.85 5.72 9.38
CA ALA A 152 25.09 4.94 10.59
C ALA A 152 26.46 5.25 11.22
N GLU A 153 27.49 5.46 10.40
CA GLU A 153 28.85 5.80 10.83
C GLU A 153 28.95 7.24 11.36
N GLU A 154 28.20 8.19 10.78
CA GLU A 154 28.12 9.58 11.26
C GLU A 154 27.34 9.68 12.59
N LEU A 155 26.38 8.78 12.81
CA LEU A 155 25.47 8.78 13.96
C LEU A 155 25.53 7.44 14.73
N PRO A 156 26.72 7.02 15.23
CA PRO A 156 26.93 5.66 15.73
C PRO A 156 26.11 5.31 16.98
N ASP A 157 25.81 6.30 17.82
CA ASP A 157 25.07 6.14 19.07
C ASP A 157 23.55 6.35 18.90
N GLN A 158 23.08 6.56 17.67
CA GLN A 158 21.70 6.92 17.37
C GLN A 158 21.00 5.82 16.58
N THR A 159 19.72 5.61 16.85
CA THR A 159 18.90 4.71 16.02
C THR A 159 18.64 5.34 14.65
N ILE A 160 18.88 4.59 13.58
CA ILE A 160 18.48 5.00 12.22
C ILE A 160 17.32 4.13 11.70
N PHE A 161 16.22 4.78 11.34
CA PHE A 161 15.03 4.15 10.80
C PHE A 161 15.10 4.09 9.28
N VAL A 162 15.64 2.99 8.77
CA VAL A 162 15.91 2.77 7.35
C VAL A 162 14.75 2.09 6.64
N SER A 163 14.77 2.08 5.31
CA SER A 163 13.80 1.41 4.45
C SER A 163 14.52 0.76 3.28
N HIS A 164 13.90 -0.21 2.62
CA HIS A 164 14.42 -0.78 1.36
C HIS A 164 15.85 -1.37 1.44
N LEU A 165 16.26 -1.85 2.62
CA LEU A 165 17.44 -2.68 2.81
C LEU A 165 17.05 -4.15 2.97
N THR A 166 17.93 -5.03 2.53
CA THR A 166 17.85 -6.48 2.74
C THR A 166 18.26 -6.86 4.16
N LYS A 167 17.91 -8.08 4.59
CA LYS A 167 18.33 -8.60 5.90
C LYS A 167 19.86 -8.64 6.06
N SER A 168 20.59 -9.01 5.01
CA SER A 168 22.05 -9.08 5.01
C SER A 168 22.72 -7.70 5.09
N GLU A 169 22.09 -6.66 4.55
CA GLU A 169 22.57 -5.28 4.68
C GLU A 169 22.28 -4.74 6.08
N LEU A 170 21.08 -5.01 6.63
CA LEU A 170 20.73 -4.61 8.00
C LEU A 170 21.62 -5.25 9.06
N ALA A 171 22.03 -6.51 8.87
CA ALA A 171 22.94 -7.20 9.78
C ALA A 171 24.32 -6.50 9.91
N GLN A 172 24.67 -5.61 8.97
CA GLN A 172 25.91 -4.84 8.99
C GLN A 172 25.73 -3.45 9.65
N LEU A 173 24.52 -3.08 10.05
CA LEU A 173 24.17 -1.78 10.62
C LEU A 173 23.52 -1.99 12.01
N PRO A 174 24.32 -2.11 13.09
CA PRO A 174 23.82 -2.53 14.40
C PRO A 174 22.82 -1.54 15.04
N ASN A 175 22.86 -0.27 14.64
CA ASN A 175 21.94 0.78 15.08
C ASN A 175 20.75 1.00 14.12
N ALA A 176 20.58 0.16 13.09
CA ALA A 176 19.50 0.30 12.12
C ALA A 176 18.25 -0.49 12.51
N VAL A 177 17.10 0.15 12.31
CA VAL A 177 15.77 -0.44 12.47
C VAL A 177 15.03 -0.32 11.14
N LEU A 178 14.55 -1.45 10.61
CA LEU A 178 13.87 -1.49 9.33
C LEU A 178 12.40 -1.04 9.44
N ARG A 179 12.04 0.08 8.82
CA ARG A 179 10.63 0.44 8.57
C ARG A 179 10.13 -0.28 7.33
N VAL A 180 9.16 -1.18 7.47
CA VAL A 180 8.71 -2.06 6.38
C VAL A 180 7.20 -2.28 6.36
N GLY A 181 6.62 -2.26 5.16
CA GLY A 181 5.18 -2.54 4.96
C GLY A 181 4.93 -3.61 3.89
N THR A 182 5.08 -3.29 2.60
CA THR A 182 4.64 -4.16 1.50
C THR A 182 5.27 -5.57 1.53
N SER A 183 6.58 -5.69 1.70
CA SER A 183 7.27 -6.98 1.74
C SER A 183 6.98 -7.77 3.02
N PHE A 184 6.65 -7.07 4.10
CA PHE A 184 6.26 -7.70 5.35
C PHE A 184 4.83 -8.25 5.23
N TRP A 185 3.84 -7.40 4.96
CA TRP A 185 2.43 -7.80 4.94
C TRP A 185 2.01 -8.61 3.71
N LEU A 186 2.65 -8.41 2.56
CA LEU A 186 2.25 -8.99 1.28
C LEU A 186 3.38 -9.76 0.60
N GLY A 187 4.41 -10.15 1.35
CA GLY A 187 5.60 -10.82 0.83
C GLY A 187 5.29 -12.21 0.27
N ASP A 188 4.53 -13.02 1.03
CA ASP A 188 3.95 -14.25 0.50
C ASP A 188 2.68 -13.94 -0.30
N ARG A 189 2.85 -13.71 -1.59
CA ARG A 189 1.75 -13.42 -2.52
C ARG A 189 0.79 -14.59 -2.71
N THR A 190 1.24 -15.81 -2.43
CA THR A 190 0.43 -17.01 -2.55
C THR A 190 -0.49 -17.23 -1.36
N ALA A 191 -0.25 -16.53 -0.24
CA ALA A 191 -1.18 -16.50 0.88
C ALA A 191 -2.43 -15.61 0.64
N LEU A 192 -2.44 -14.79 -0.42
CA LEU A 192 -3.44 -13.74 -0.64
C LEU A 192 -4.07 -13.90 -2.02
N SER A 193 -5.39 -14.14 -2.05
CA SER A 193 -6.14 -14.22 -3.32
C SER A 193 -7.44 -13.44 -3.25
N MET A 194 -7.66 -12.56 -4.22
CA MET A 194 -8.85 -11.72 -4.27
C MET A 194 -9.85 -12.22 -5.31
N TYR A 195 -11.14 -12.18 -4.97
CA TYR A 195 -12.21 -12.69 -5.83
C TYR A 195 -13.39 -11.75 -5.89
N GLY A 196 -13.94 -11.60 -7.08
CA GLY A 196 -15.30 -11.09 -7.31
C GLY A 196 -16.25 -12.26 -7.54
N GLU A 197 -17.52 -12.05 -7.30
CA GLU A 197 -18.62 -12.99 -7.48
C GLU A 197 -19.37 -12.63 -8.77
N VAL A 198 -19.66 -13.62 -9.61
CA VAL A 198 -20.51 -13.43 -10.79
C VAL A 198 -21.95 -13.24 -10.32
N LEU A 199 -22.50 -12.06 -10.57
CA LEU A 199 -23.85 -11.69 -10.15
C LEU A 199 -24.89 -11.92 -11.25
N GLU A 200 -24.45 -11.87 -12.51
CA GLU A 200 -25.30 -12.00 -13.68
C GLU A 200 -24.47 -12.39 -14.90
N VAL A 201 -25.04 -13.19 -15.80
CA VAL A 201 -24.44 -13.57 -17.09
C VAL A 201 -25.51 -13.46 -18.16
N ARG A 202 -25.29 -12.59 -19.15
CA ARG A 202 -26.28 -12.36 -20.20
C ARG A 202 -25.67 -11.94 -21.52
N LYS A 203 -26.33 -12.33 -22.61
CA LYS A 203 -26.08 -11.76 -23.94
C LYS A 203 -26.69 -10.36 -24.01
N VAL A 204 -25.91 -9.40 -24.49
CA VAL A 204 -26.40 -8.05 -24.79
C VAL A 204 -26.33 -7.83 -26.28
N SER A 205 -27.39 -7.25 -26.85
CA SER A 205 -27.45 -6.83 -28.25
C SER A 205 -27.99 -5.41 -28.28
N GLY A 206 -27.09 -4.43 -28.26
CA GLY A 206 -27.46 -3.02 -28.14
C GLY A 206 -26.45 -2.20 -27.35
N LYS A 207 -26.91 -1.10 -26.74
CA LYS A 207 -26.08 -0.24 -25.88
C LYS A 207 -26.03 -0.80 -24.45
N LEU A 208 -24.90 -0.64 -23.78
CA LEU A 208 -24.74 -1.04 -22.37
C LEU A 208 -24.11 0.08 -21.54
N GLY A 209 -24.38 0.04 -20.24
CA GLY A 209 -23.65 0.80 -19.23
C GLY A 209 -23.81 2.32 -19.32
N TYR A 210 -23.03 3.05 -18.54
CA TYR A 210 -23.16 4.52 -18.45
C TYR A 210 -22.79 5.21 -19.76
N GLY A 211 -21.75 4.73 -20.43
CA GLY A 211 -21.27 5.25 -21.70
C GLY A 211 -22.02 4.71 -22.91
N GLN A 212 -23.09 3.94 -22.70
CA GLN A 212 -24.00 3.51 -23.75
C GLN A 212 -23.27 2.85 -24.93
N VAL A 213 -22.29 1.99 -24.60
CA VAL A 213 -21.37 1.37 -25.56
C VAL A 213 -22.10 0.29 -26.34
N LYS A 214 -22.02 0.31 -27.68
CA LYS A 214 -22.58 -0.78 -28.50
C LYS A 214 -21.84 -2.08 -28.22
N ASN A 215 -22.58 -3.14 -27.92
CA ASN A 215 -22.07 -4.47 -27.64
C ASN A 215 -23.05 -5.53 -28.16
N ALA A 216 -22.51 -6.60 -28.75
CA ALA A 216 -23.25 -7.75 -29.27
C ALA A 216 -22.77 -9.10 -28.66
N ASN A 217 -21.99 -9.02 -27.58
CA ASN A 217 -21.35 -10.14 -26.90
C ASN A 217 -22.08 -10.50 -25.61
N GLU A 218 -21.71 -11.67 -25.08
CA GLU A 218 -22.07 -12.07 -23.74
C GLU A 218 -21.19 -11.35 -22.71
N ILE A 219 -21.82 -10.92 -21.60
CA ILE A 219 -21.16 -10.21 -20.52
C ILE A 219 -21.44 -10.89 -19.18
N ALA A 220 -20.52 -10.71 -18.24
CA ALA A 220 -20.78 -10.92 -16.82
C ALA A 220 -20.83 -9.60 -16.08
N VAL A 221 -21.71 -9.51 -15.08
CA VAL A 221 -21.64 -8.51 -14.01
C VAL A 221 -20.95 -9.17 -12.83
N ILE A 222 -19.83 -8.61 -12.37
CA ILE A 222 -19.02 -9.17 -11.29
C ILE A 222 -18.92 -8.15 -10.16
N SER A 223 -19.02 -8.59 -8.90
CA SER A 223 -18.73 -7.73 -7.75
C SER A 223 -17.29 -7.19 -7.79
N GLY A 224 -17.12 -5.94 -7.39
CA GLY A 224 -15.86 -5.23 -7.53
C GLY A 224 -15.99 -4.09 -8.54
N GLY A 225 -15.69 -2.89 -8.08
CA GLY A 225 -15.98 -1.64 -8.78
C GLY A 225 -15.11 -0.51 -8.24
N THR A 226 -15.38 0.72 -8.66
CA THR A 226 -14.52 1.87 -8.32
C THR A 226 -14.44 2.13 -6.81
N ARG A 227 -15.51 1.87 -6.03
CA ARG A 227 -15.46 1.98 -4.56
C ARG A 227 -14.39 1.08 -3.94
N HIS A 228 -14.12 -0.05 -4.58
CA HIS A 228 -13.15 -1.02 -4.13
C HIS A 228 -11.75 -0.74 -4.68
N GLY A 229 -11.54 0.27 -5.53
CA GLY A 229 -10.27 0.52 -6.21
C GLY A 229 -10.12 -0.13 -7.59
N ILE A 230 -11.17 -0.77 -8.11
CA ILE A 230 -11.15 -1.37 -9.45
C ILE A 230 -11.28 -0.29 -10.52
N GLY A 231 -10.44 -0.36 -11.56
CA GLY A 231 -10.43 0.62 -12.65
C GLY A 231 -9.74 1.94 -12.31
N MET A 232 -9.37 2.18 -11.05
CA MET A 232 -8.60 3.34 -10.63
C MET A 232 -7.11 3.11 -10.83
N ARG A 233 -6.64 3.21 -12.08
CA ARG A 233 -5.21 3.29 -12.39
C ARG A 233 -4.86 4.72 -12.75
N ALA A 234 -3.85 5.28 -12.10
CA ALA A 234 -3.16 6.43 -12.68
C ALA A 234 -2.70 6.04 -14.08
N PRO A 235 -2.98 6.83 -15.13
CA PRO A 235 -2.46 6.55 -16.45
C PRO A 235 -0.94 6.40 -16.35
N THR A 236 -0.41 5.30 -16.86
CA THR A 236 1.05 5.14 -16.98
C THR A 236 1.53 6.32 -17.83
N MET A 237 2.47 7.11 -17.30
CA MET A 237 3.08 8.21 -18.06
C MET A 237 3.54 7.64 -19.40
N PRO A 238 2.96 8.08 -20.53
CA PRO A 238 3.26 7.48 -21.80
C PRO A 238 4.72 7.77 -22.15
N ALA A 239 5.49 6.72 -22.42
CA ALA A 239 6.94 6.81 -22.61
C ALA A 239 7.32 7.57 -23.90
N ASN A 240 6.39 7.77 -24.83
CA ASN A 240 6.65 8.37 -26.13
C ASN A 240 5.46 9.17 -26.70
N THR A 241 5.76 10.09 -27.63
CA THR A 241 4.88 11.14 -28.17
C THR A 241 3.59 10.59 -28.80
N ARG A 242 3.67 9.42 -29.45
CA ARG A 242 2.50 8.73 -30.02
C ARG A 242 1.52 8.26 -28.93
N GLN A 243 2.03 7.73 -27.82
CA GLN A 243 1.18 7.31 -26.71
C GLN A 243 0.62 8.51 -25.94
N ARG A 244 1.34 9.65 -25.90
CA ARG A 244 0.81 10.93 -25.39
C ARG A 244 -0.37 11.45 -26.23
N LEU A 245 -0.26 11.41 -27.56
CA LEU A 245 -1.36 11.76 -28.47
C LEU A 245 -2.57 10.82 -28.31
N VAL A 246 -2.36 9.52 -28.15
CA VAL A 246 -3.44 8.55 -27.88
C VAL A 246 -4.09 8.78 -26.51
N ALA A 247 -3.30 9.13 -25.49
CA ALA A 247 -3.80 9.44 -24.15
C ALA A 247 -4.59 10.75 -24.09
N LEU A 248 -4.26 11.73 -24.93
CA LEU A 248 -5.01 12.99 -25.06
C LEU A 248 -6.28 12.83 -25.92
N GLY A 249 -6.24 11.96 -26.94
CA GLY A 249 -7.36 11.76 -27.86
C GLY A 249 -8.47 10.84 -27.35
N LEU A 250 -8.16 9.95 -26.40
CA LEU A 250 -9.17 9.12 -25.74
C LEU A 250 -9.72 9.88 -24.53
N GLY A 251 -10.99 10.26 -24.55
CA GLY A 251 -11.66 10.71 -23.33
C GLY A 251 -11.47 9.67 -22.21
N TRP A 252 -11.44 10.12 -20.95
CA TRP A 252 -11.22 9.27 -19.76
C TRP A 252 -12.02 7.96 -19.79
N TYR A 253 -13.26 8.05 -20.27
CA TYR A 253 -14.16 6.92 -20.47
C TYR A 253 -13.64 5.85 -21.43
N GLU A 254 -13.15 6.26 -22.61
CA GLU A 254 -12.63 5.32 -23.60
C GLU A 254 -11.28 4.72 -23.18
N ALA A 255 -10.45 5.51 -22.47
CA ALA A 255 -9.18 5.05 -21.93
C ALA A 255 -9.40 3.93 -20.88
N MET A 256 -10.33 4.11 -19.95
CA MET A 256 -10.69 3.09 -18.96
C MET A 256 -11.27 1.82 -19.60
N ARG A 257 -12.12 1.96 -20.62
CA ARG A 257 -12.70 0.80 -21.32
C ARG A 257 -11.65 -0.04 -22.05
N LYS A 258 -10.64 0.60 -22.64
CA LYS A 258 -9.53 -0.09 -23.33
C LYS A 258 -8.48 -0.63 -22.36
N ALA A 259 -8.53 -0.26 -21.07
CA ALA A 259 -7.64 -0.83 -20.07
C ALA A 259 -7.95 -2.30 -19.81
N LYS A 260 -6.90 -3.10 -19.55
CA LYS A 260 -7.08 -4.50 -19.12
C LYS A 260 -7.79 -4.53 -17.77
N SER A 261 -8.90 -5.25 -17.68
CA SER A 261 -9.58 -5.44 -16.40
C SER A 261 -8.75 -6.33 -15.47
N PRO A 262 -8.90 -6.18 -14.14
CA PRO A 262 -8.22 -7.06 -13.20
C PRO A 262 -8.93 -8.41 -13.04
N PHE A 263 -10.03 -8.68 -13.75
CA PHE A 263 -10.77 -9.95 -13.65
C PHE A 263 -10.17 -11.00 -14.58
N TYR A 264 -9.96 -12.21 -14.07
CA TYR A 264 -9.31 -13.29 -14.79
C TYR A 264 -10.17 -14.54 -14.85
N LEU A 265 -10.30 -15.09 -16.06
CA LEU A 265 -10.79 -16.44 -16.31
C LEU A 265 -9.60 -17.33 -16.67
N GLY A 266 -9.22 -18.21 -15.74
CA GLY A 266 -7.95 -18.93 -15.82
C GLY A 266 -6.77 -17.96 -15.89
N ARG A 267 -5.97 -18.04 -16.97
CA ARG A 267 -4.80 -17.16 -17.18
C ARG A 267 -5.11 -15.89 -17.98
N LYS A 268 -6.33 -15.72 -18.49
CA LYS A 268 -6.70 -14.60 -19.38
C LYS A 268 -7.45 -13.52 -18.61
N SER A 269 -6.98 -12.28 -18.71
CA SER A 269 -7.72 -11.10 -18.26
C SER A 269 -8.93 -10.88 -19.17
N LEU A 270 -10.10 -10.66 -18.57
CA LEU A 270 -11.32 -10.30 -19.27
C LEU A 270 -11.26 -8.82 -19.66
N ALA A 271 -11.88 -8.46 -20.78
CA ALA A 271 -11.99 -7.05 -21.16
C ALA A 271 -13.15 -6.39 -20.42
N PHE A 272 -13.00 -5.13 -20.03
CA PHE A 272 -14.15 -4.35 -19.59
C PHE A 272 -15.15 -4.21 -20.73
N ALA A 273 -16.42 -4.55 -20.46
CA ALA A 273 -17.52 -4.25 -21.38
C ALA A 273 -17.92 -2.78 -21.28
N ASP A 274 -17.83 -2.22 -20.07
CA ASP A 274 -18.05 -0.81 -19.73
C ASP A 274 -17.01 -0.32 -18.74
N THR A 275 -16.93 1.00 -18.50
CA THR A 275 -16.17 1.48 -17.33
C THR A 275 -16.71 0.85 -16.04
N PRO A 276 -15.87 0.49 -15.06
CA PRO A 276 -16.32 -0.02 -13.78
C PRO A 276 -17.33 0.91 -13.11
N HIS A 277 -18.40 0.34 -12.55
CA HIS A 277 -19.36 1.10 -11.75
C HIS A 277 -18.91 1.08 -10.28
N MET A 278 -19.65 1.75 -9.40
CA MET A 278 -19.25 1.86 -7.99
C MET A 278 -19.07 0.48 -7.34
N ASN A 279 -20.04 -0.41 -7.49
CA ASN A 279 -20.08 -1.69 -6.79
C ASN A 279 -19.68 -2.88 -7.66
N VAL A 280 -19.87 -2.77 -8.98
CA VAL A 280 -19.75 -3.88 -9.93
C VAL A 280 -18.95 -3.47 -11.16
N SER A 281 -18.42 -4.47 -11.85
CA SER A 281 -17.77 -4.32 -13.15
C SER A 281 -18.48 -5.17 -14.18
N LEU A 282 -18.66 -4.63 -15.38
CA LEU A 282 -19.17 -5.36 -16.53
C LEU A 282 -17.98 -5.82 -17.36
N VAL A 283 -17.87 -7.12 -17.61
CA VAL A 283 -16.77 -7.71 -18.39
C VAL A 283 -17.30 -8.53 -19.56
N GLN A 284 -16.57 -8.52 -20.67
CA GLN A 284 -16.87 -9.34 -21.83
C GLN A 284 -16.43 -10.78 -21.60
N LEU A 285 -17.30 -11.74 -21.94
CA LEU A 285 -17.00 -13.15 -21.80
C LEU A 285 -16.54 -13.75 -23.14
N PRO A 286 -15.53 -14.65 -23.12
CA PRO A 286 -15.15 -15.40 -24.32
C PRO A 286 -16.25 -16.39 -24.70
N LYS A 287 -16.41 -16.68 -26.00
CA LYS A 287 -17.31 -17.74 -26.48
C LYS A 287 -16.97 -19.07 -25.81
N GLY A 288 -18.00 -19.81 -25.39
CA GLY A 288 -17.84 -21.12 -24.74
C GLY A 288 -17.28 -21.06 -23.32
N HIS A 289 -17.38 -19.91 -22.64
CA HIS A 289 -17.05 -19.85 -21.21
C HIS A 289 -17.96 -20.78 -20.40
N SER A 290 -17.50 -21.15 -19.20
CA SER A 290 -18.26 -21.97 -18.26
C SER A 290 -18.81 -21.19 -17.06
N LEU A 291 -18.56 -19.88 -16.98
CA LEU A 291 -18.99 -19.04 -15.86
C LEU A 291 -20.51 -19.02 -15.67
N LYS A 292 -20.93 -19.16 -14.41
CA LYS A 292 -22.33 -19.10 -13.95
C LYS A 292 -22.47 -18.09 -12.82
N VAL A 293 -23.70 -17.66 -12.55
CA VAL A 293 -24.03 -16.85 -11.37
C VAL A 293 -23.59 -17.60 -10.10
N GLY A 294 -22.94 -16.89 -9.17
CA GLY A 294 -22.35 -17.44 -7.95
C GLY A 294 -20.88 -17.87 -8.09
N ASP A 295 -20.34 -18.02 -9.31
CA ASP A 295 -18.94 -18.37 -9.48
C ASP A 295 -18.01 -17.27 -8.96
N LYS A 296 -16.86 -17.68 -8.44
CA LYS A 296 -15.77 -16.77 -8.05
C LYS A 296 -14.84 -16.53 -9.22
N VAL A 297 -14.55 -15.26 -9.49
CA VAL A 297 -13.62 -14.81 -10.53
C VAL A 297 -12.41 -14.18 -9.85
N LEU A 298 -11.21 -14.65 -10.20
CA LEU A 298 -9.96 -14.12 -9.66
C LEU A 298 -9.79 -12.65 -10.06
N VAL A 299 -9.40 -11.82 -9.10
CA VAL A 299 -9.14 -10.39 -9.26
C VAL A 299 -7.68 -10.10 -8.96
N ARG A 300 -6.92 -9.63 -9.96
CA ARG A 300 -5.54 -9.18 -9.81
C ARG A 300 -5.47 -7.66 -9.65
N ALA A 301 -5.84 -7.20 -8.47
CA ALA A 301 -5.79 -5.78 -8.09
C ALA A 301 -4.60 -5.48 -7.16
N ARG A 302 -4.29 -4.18 -6.98
CA ARG A 302 -3.23 -3.73 -6.07
C ARG A 302 -3.81 -3.62 -4.66
N TYR A 303 -3.43 -4.53 -3.76
CA TYR A 303 -3.98 -4.57 -2.38
C TYR A 303 -3.90 -3.24 -1.62
N THR A 304 -2.81 -2.48 -1.78
CA THR A 304 -2.62 -1.18 -1.11
C THR A 304 -3.58 -0.08 -1.56
N THR A 305 -4.37 -0.32 -2.60
CA THR A 305 -5.41 0.60 -3.10
C THR A 305 -6.74 -0.12 -3.29
N THR A 306 -6.86 -1.35 -2.80
CA THR A 306 -8.06 -2.18 -2.98
C THR A 306 -8.71 -2.44 -1.63
N TYR A 307 -10.00 -2.15 -1.54
CA TYR A 307 -10.79 -2.29 -0.31
C TYR A 307 -11.72 -3.49 -0.50
N PRO A 308 -11.36 -4.70 -0.03
CA PRO A 308 -12.29 -5.82 -0.04
C PRO A 308 -13.43 -5.54 0.95
N ASP A 309 -14.63 -6.02 0.63
CA ASP A 309 -15.76 -5.96 1.56
C ASP A 309 -15.53 -6.91 2.77
N PHE A 310 -14.87 -8.04 2.52
CA PHE A 310 -14.57 -9.05 3.53
C PHE A 310 -13.19 -9.68 3.32
N ILE A 311 -12.58 -10.07 4.44
CA ILE A 311 -11.42 -10.95 4.46
C ILE A 311 -11.88 -12.30 5.02
N VAL A 312 -11.63 -13.37 4.27
CA VAL A 312 -11.97 -14.74 4.68
C VAL A 312 -10.67 -15.50 4.91
N GLU A 313 -10.44 -15.92 6.14
CA GLU A 313 -9.32 -16.78 6.51
C GLU A 313 -9.64 -18.22 6.08
N ILE A 314 -8.67 -18.87 5.44
CA ILE A 314 -8.71 -20.28 5.04
C ILE A 314 -7.52 -21.03 5.64
#